data_AF-A0A482Y046-F1
#
_entry.id   AF-A0A482Y046-F1
#
_cell.length_a   1.000
_cell.length_b   1.000
_cell.length_c   1.000
_cell.angle_alpha   90.00
_cell.angle_beta   90.00
_cell.angle_gamma   90.00
#
_symmetry.space_group_name_H-M   'P 1'
#
loop_
_entity.id
_entity.type
_entity.pdbx_description
1 polymer ?
#
loop_
_entity_poly.entity_id
_entity_poly.type
_entity_poly.pdbx_seq_one_letter_code
_entity_poly.pdbx_strand_id
1 'polypeptide(L)' 'MFRALLERVATALLGRFLLAVALVVPALGVALLLSGGTELLLTVGFSRRVAGPIAAGAATIGSVVGLAAFGYFVVEW' A
#
# COMPACT_ATOMS: atom_id res chain seq x y z
N MET A 1 -19.40 30.88 -12.12
CA MET A 1 -18.30 31.06 -11.14
C MET A 1 -18.38 30.03 -10.00
N PHE A 2 -19.53 29.88 -9.33
CA PHE A 2 -19.72 28.92 -8.22
C PHE A 2 -19.47 27.45 -8.61
N ARG A 3 -19.98 27.02 -9.78
CA ARG A 3 -19.74 25.66 -10.32
C ARG A 3 -18.26 25.34 -10.56
N ALA A 4 -17.51 26.28 -11.15
CA ALA A 4 -16.08 26.11 -11.40
C ALA A 4 -15.26 26.06 -10.10
N LEU A 5 -15.72 26.76 -9.06
CA LEU A 5 -15.11 26.74 -7.74
C LEU A 5 -15.35 25.39 -7.04
N LEU A 6 -16.57 24.85 -7.16
CA LEU A 6 -16.92 23.50 -6.70
C LEU A 6 -16.11 22.40 -7.41
N GLU A 7 -15.98 22.47 -8.74
CA GLU A 7 -15.17 21.51 -9.52
C GLU A 7 -13.70 21.51 -9.08
N ARG A 8 -13.13 22.69 -8.81
CA ARG A 8 -11.75 22.82 -8.30
C ARG A 8 -11.57 22.27 -6.89
N VAL A 9 -12.54 22.50 -6.00
CA VAL A 9 -12.49 21.94 -4.64
C VAL A 9 -12.66 20.42 -4.67
N ALA A 10 -13.57 19.90 -5.48
CA ALA A 10 -13.79 18.48 -5.64
C ALA A 10 -12.55 17.76 -6.20
N THR A 11 -11.91 18.32 -7.23
CA THR A 11 -10.66 17.77 -7.79
C THR A 11 -9.50 17.83 -6.79
N ALA A 12 -9.36 18.91 -6.03
CA ALA A 12 -8.34 19.00 -4.99
C ALA A 12 -8.56 17.99 -3.84
N LEU A 13 -9.81 17.80 -3.41
CA LEU A 13 -10.17 16.78 -2.41
C LEU A 13 -9.94 15.36 -2.93
N LEU A 14 -10.30 15.10 -4.19
CA LEU A 14 -10.07 13.81 -4.83
C LEU A 14 -8.56 13.51 -4.91
N GLY A 15 -7.75 14.47 -5.33
CA GLY A 15 -6.29 14.29 -5.37
C GLY A 15 -5.68 14.00 -4.00
N ARG A 16 -6.15 14.68 -2.95
CA ARG A 16 -5.73 14.40 -1.55
C ARG A 16 -6.20 13.04 -1.06
N PHE A 17 -7.41 12.63 -1.43
CA PHE A 17 -7.93 11.31 -1.10
C PHE A 17 -7.12 10.20 -1.78
N LEU A 18 -6.81 10.37 -3.07
CA LEU A 18 -5.95 9.43 -3.81
C LEU A 18 -4.56 9.33 -3.20
N LEU A 19 -3.95 10.46 -2.80
CA LEU A 19 -2.68 10.47 -2.06
C LEU A 19 -2.78 9.74 -0.72
N ALA A 20 -3.86 9.96 0.04
CA ALA A 20 -4.08 9.26 1.30
C ALA A 20 -4.21 7.75 1.08
N VAL A 21 -4.99 7.32 0.10
CA VAL A 21 -5.13 5.90 -0.27
C VAL A 21 -3.80 5.31 -0.71
N ALA A 22 -3.03 6.04 -1.52
CA ALA A 22 -1.71 5.63 -2.00
C ALA A 22 -0.69 5.40 -0.88
N LEU A 23 -0.82 6.11 0.25
CA LEU A 23 0.07 5.95 1.39
C LEU A 23 -0.46 4.91 2.39
N VAL A 24 -1.76 4.92 2.64
CA VAL A 24 -2.40 4.07 3.66
C VAL A 24 -2.50 2.62 3.19
N VAL A 25 -2.87 2.36 1.93
CA VAL A 25 -3.06 0.99 1.44
C VAL A 25 -1.75 0.18 1.47
N PRO A 26 -0.60 0.71 1.00
CA PRO A 26 0.67 -0.01 1.12
C PRO A 26 1.10 -0.21 2.57
N ALA A 27 0.90 0.80 3.43
CA ALA A 27 1.24 0.70 4.84
C ALA A 27 0.44 -0.41 5.55
N LEU A 28 -0.86 -0.51 5.27
CA LEU A 28 -1.73 -1.58 5.78
C LEU A 28 -1.33 -2.95 5.21
N GLY A 29 -1.02 -3.02 3.91
CA GLY A 29 -0.55 -4.25 3.27
C GLY A 29 0.73 -4.78 3.92
N VAL A 30 1.72 -3.91 4.15
CA VAL A 30 2.97 -4.26 4.84
C VAL A 30 2.69 -4.71 6.28
N ALA A 31 1.84 -4.00 7.01
CA ALA A 31 1.49 -4.37 8.38
C ALA A 31 0.84 -5.76 8.47
N LEU A 32 -0.08 -6.07 7.54
CA LEU A 32 -0.73 -7.39 7.46
C LEU A 32 0.25 -8.49 7.06
N LEU A 33 1.14 -8.24 6.10
CA LEU A 33 2.17 -9.21 5.69
C LEU A 33 3.16 -9.50 6.82
N LEU A 34 3.58 -8.48 7.57
CA LEU A 34 4.51 -8.66 8.68
C LEU A 34 3.86 -9.37 9.87
N SER A 35 2.64 -8.99 10.24
CA SER A 35 1.92 -9.61 11.37
C SER A 35 1.37 -11.00 11.01
N GLY A 36 0.51 -11.08 10.00
CA GLY A 36 -0.15 -12.32 9.59
C GLY A 36 0.74 -13.25 8.78
N GLY A 37 1.61 -12.73 7.91
CA GLY A 37 2.50 -13.56 7.09
C GLY A 37 3.55 -14.30 7.94
N THR A 38 4.08 -13.66 8.98
CA THR A 38 4.99 -14.33 9.91
C THR A 38 4.28 -15.44 10.67
N GLU A 39 3.06 -15.20 11.17
CA GLU A 39 2.29 -16.23 11.88
C GLU A 39 1.88 -17.40 10.98
N LEU A 40 1.47 -17.15 9.74
CA LEU A 40 1.18 -18.20 8.77
C LEU A 40 2.41 -19.07 8.47
N LEU A 41 3.60 -18.49 8.38
CA LEU A 41 4.82 -19.27 8.17
C LEU A 41 5.18 -20.10 9.40
N LEU A 42 4.92 -19.59 10.61
CA LEU A 42 5.09 -20.33 11.86
C LEU A 42 4.14 -21.53 11.95
N THR A 43 2.88 -21.40 11.52
CA THR A 43 1.92 -22.53 11.53
C THR A 43 2.29 -23.63 10.54
N VAL A 44 2.96 -23.30 9.45
CA VAL A 44 3.51 -24.26 8.47
C VAL A 44 4.81 -24.92 8.98
N GLY A 45 5.31 -24.52 10.15
CA GLY A 45 6.47 -25.14 10.81
C GLY A 45 7.81 -24.45 10.54
N PHE A 46 7.82 -23.26 9.94
CA PHE A 46 9.05 -22.48 9.84
C PHE A 46 9.47 -21.94 11.21
N SER A 47 10.78 -21.88 11.46
CA SER A 47 11.28 -21.17 12.63
C SER A 47 11.12 -19.66 12.47
N ARG A 48 10.95 -18.95 13.59
CA ARG A 48 10.82 -17.48 13.61
C ARG A 48 12.00 -16.75 12.95
N ARG A 49 13.20 -17.36 13.01
CA ARG A 49 14.43 -16.85 12.37
C ARG A 49 14.36 -16.87 10.84
N VAL A 50 13.51 -17.72 10.26
CA VAL A 50 13.33 -17.85 8.81
C VAL A 50 12.04 -17.15 8.37
N ALA A 51 10.95 -17.32 9.13
CA ALA A 51 9.65 -16.72 8.82
C ALA A 51 9.66 -15.19 8.80
N GLY A 52 10.32 -14.55 9.78
CA GLY A 52 10.37 -13.08 9.88
C GLY A 52 11.05 -12.42 8.66
N PRO A 53 12.26 -12.85 8.27
CA PRO A 53 12.92 -12.32 7.07
C PRO A 53 12.14 -12.55 5.78
N ILE A 54 11.46 -13.69 5.62
CA ILE A 54 10.62 -13.97 4.44
C ILE A 54 9.44 -13.01 4.39
N ALA A 55 8.71 -12.84 5.49
CA ALA A 55 7.59 -11.91 5.57
C ALA A 55 8.04 -10.46 5.31
N ALA A 56 9.20 -10.06 5.84
CA ALA A 56 9.78 -8.74 5.59
C ALA A 56 10.22 -8.55 4.13
N GLY A 57 10.82 -9.56 3.51
CA GLY A 57 11.19 -9.54 2.10
C GLY A 57 9.97 -9.43 1.20
N ALA A 58 8.93 -10.22 1.44
CA ALA A 58 7.67 -10.18 0.72
C ALA A 58 6.97 -8.82 0.85
N ALA A 59 6.95 -8.26 2.07
CA ALA A 59 6.41 -6.93 2.31
C ALA A 59 7.17 -5.84 1.55
N THR A 60 8.51 -5.92 1.51
CA THR A 60 9.36 -4.97 0.79
C THR A 60 9.10 -5.02 -0.72
N ILE A 61 9.10 -6.23 -1.31
CA ILE A 61 8.84 -6.42 -2.74
C ILE A 61 7.42 -5.95 -3.07
N GLY A 62 6.43 -6.35 -2.29
CA GLY A 62 5.04 -5.94 -2.45
C GLY A 62 4.86 -4.43 -2.39
N SER A 63 5.55 -3.73 -1.47
CA SER A 63 5.52 -2.28 -1.38
C SER A 63 6.13 -1.60 -2.61
N VAL A 64 7.28 -2.08 -3.10
CA VAL A 64 7.94 -1.50 -4.28
C VAL A 64 7.09 -1.71 -5.53
N VAL A 65 6.57 -2.93 -5.74
CA VAL A 65 5.69 -3.25 -6.88
C VAL A 65 4.39 -2.46 -6.80
N GLY A 66 3.79 -2.37 -5.61
CA GLY A 66 2.57 -1.59 -5.39
C GLY A 66 2.77 -0.09 -5.63
N LEU A 67 3.89 0.47 -5.18
CA LEU A 67 4.24 1.87 -5.45
C LEU A 67 4.47 2.12 -6.95
N ALA A 68 5.18 1.21 -7.63
CA ALA A 68 5.44 1.31 -9.06
C ALA A 68 4.14 1.21 -9.88
N ALA A 69 3.25 0.27 -9.53
CA ALA A 69 1.94 0.12 -10.16
C ALA A 69 1.07 1.35 -9.93
N PHE A 70 1.06 1.90 -8.71
CA PHE A 70 0.36 3.15 -8.42
C PHE A 70 0.92 4.32 -9.22
N GLY A 71 2.24 4.47 -9.28
CA GLY A 71 2.90 5.49 -10.09
C GLY A 71 2.53 5.39 -11.57
N TYR A 72 2.48 4.17 -12.12
CA TYR A 72 2.02 3.93 -13.48
C TYR A 72 0.58 4.42 -13.69
N PHE A 73 -0.35 4.02 -12.83
CA PHE A 73 -1.76 4.43 -12.92
C PHE A 73 -1.97 5.93 -12.74
N VAL A 74 -1.16 6.60 -11.91
CA VAL A 74 -1.23 8.06 -11.74
C VAL A 74 -0.69 8.82 -12.94
N VAL A 75 0.34 8.30 -13.63
CA VAL A 75 0.90 8.93 -14.83
C VAL A 75 -0.02 8.73 -16.04
N GLU A 76 -0.78 7.64 -16.08
CA GLU A 76 -1.72 7.32 -17.17
C GLU A 76 -3.05 8.11 -17.08
N TRP A 77 -3.32 8.76 -15.94
CA TRP A 77 -4.54 9.54 -15.64
C TRP A 77 -4.34 11.04 -15.81
#